data_AF-W2XMS0-F1
#
_entry.id   AF-W2XMS0-F1
#
_cell.length_a   1.000
_cell.length_b   1.000
_cell.length_c   1.000
_cell.angle_alpha   90.00
_cell.angle_beta   90.00
_cell.angle_gamma   90.00
#
_symmetry.space_group_name_H-M   'P 1'
#
loop_
_entity.id
_entity.type
_entity.pdbx_description
1 polymer ?
#
loop_
_entity_poly.entity_id
_entity_poly.type
_entity_poly.pdbx_seq_one_letter_code
_entity_poly.pdbx_strand_id
1 'polypeptide(L)'
;MATVLGPSSINELKFTPWATVNKALGLMWNTDYGCVSIPSKNIQKATNRVTRLLSSSTTMKTSILKVLGSLRHVASCSWPARAFFQQLQASANTLPRFGQRRLPTAARDDLRWFRAVLHHPERFNSIPVALFADSSDPVVHVFMGKR
;
A
#
# COMPACT_ATOMS: atom_id res chain seq x y z
N MET A 1 -30.64 1.98 10.41
CA MET A 1 -30.86 0.53 10.62
C MET A 1 -29.49 -0.15 10.60
N ALA A 2 -29.04 -0.69 11.73
CA ALA A 2 -27.78 -1.44 11.79
C ALA A 2 -28.10 -2.93 11.57
N THR A 3 -27.57 -3.51 10.49
CA THR A 3 -27.62 -4.96 10.30
C THR A 3 -26.71 -5.62 11.32
N VAL A 4 -27.30 -6.17 12.38
CA VAL A 4 -26.57 -7.00 13.34
C VAL A 4 -26.39 -8.37 12.70
N LEU A 5 -25.16 -8.64 12.28
CA LEU A 5 -24.77 -9.94 11.75
C LEU A 5 -24.78 -10.97 12.89
N GLY A 6 -25.53 -12.05 12.73
CA GLY A 6 -25.58 -13.14 13.71
C GLY A 6 -24.27 -13.95 13.76
N PRO A 7 -24.06 -14.79 14.79
CA PRO A 7 -22.83 -15.58 14.96
C PRO A 7 -22.46 -16.46 13.75
N SER A 8 -23.43 -16.86 12.94
CA SER A 8 -23.26 -17.62 11.68
C SER A 8 -22.96 -16.75 10.45
N SER A 9 -22.84 -15.44 10.60
CA SER A 9 -22.50 -14.52 9.49
C SER A 9 -20.99 -14.40 9.25
N ILE A 10 -20.17 -15.10 10.05
CA ILE A 10 -18.72 -15.15 9.86
C ILE A 10 -18.43 -16.07 8.69
N ASN A 11 -17.74 -15.54 7.67
CA ASN A 11 -17.28 -16.33 6.54
C ASN A 11 -16.00 -17.09 6.93
N GLU A 12 -16.16 -18.33 7.40
CA GLU A 12 -15.07 -19.20 7.81
C GLU A 12 -14.05 -19.46 6.67
N LEU A 13 -14.47 -19.42 5.40
CA LEU A 13 -13.58 -19.60 4.25
C LEU A 13 -12.56 -18.46 4.09
N LYS A 14 -12.82 -17.29 4.71
CA LYS A 14 -11.89 -16.16 4.74
C LYS A 14 -11.05 -16.13 6.00
N PHE A 15 -11.33 -17.01 6.96
CA PHE A 15 -10.55 -17.09 8.19
C PHE A 15 -9.17 -17.65 7.86
N THR A 16 -8.13 -16.94 8.31
CA THR A 16 -6.76 -17.44 8.19
C THR A 16 -6.44 -18.13 9.51
N PRO A 17 -6.01 -19.40 9.51
CA PRO A 17 -5.63 -20.08 10.74
C PRO A 17 -4.47 -19.35 11.41
N TRP A 18 -4.30 -19.58 12.70
CA TRP A 18 -3.16 -19.06 13.45
C TRP A 18 -1.87 -19.59 12.84
N ALA A 19 -1.02 -18.68 12.37
CA ALA A 19 0.26 -18.96 11.75
C ALA A 19 1.21 -17.80 12.01
N THR A 20 2.50 -18.11 12.18
CA THR A 20 3.54 -17.10 12.39
C THR A 20 3.86 -16.36 11.10
N VAL A 21 3.65 -17.00 9.95
CA VAL A 21 3.65 -16.37 8.63
C VAL A 21 2.23 -16.25 8.13
N ASN A 22 1.72 -15.03 7.97
CA ASN A 22 0.36 -14.79 7.51
C ASN A 22 0.26 -13.62 6.54
N LYS A 23 -0.88 -13.50 5.88
CA LYS A 23 -1.17 -12.38 4.98
C LYS A 23 -2.28 -11.52 5.57
N ALA A 24 -1.97 -10.28 5.89
CA ALA A 24 -2.93 -9.31 6.41
C ALA A 24 -2.73 -7.94 5.76
N LEU A 25 -3.83 -7.22 5.48
CA LEU A 25 -3.81 -5.90 4.84
C LEU A 25 -3.03 -5.84 3.50
N GLY A 26 -2.93 -6.97 2.80
CA GLY A 26 -2.18 -7.08 1.53
C GLY A 26 -0.66 -7.22 1.69
N LEU A 27 -0.15 -7.33 2.91
CA LEU A 27 1.25 -7.56 3.26
C LEU A 27 1.45 -8.98 3.80
N MET A 28 2.67 -9.51 3.69
CA MET A 28 3.09 -10.75 4.35
C MET A 28 3.75 -10.41 5.67
N TRP A 29 3.24 -10.95 6.77
CA TRP A 29 3.80 -10.75 8.10
C TRP A 29 4.49 -12.03 8.52
N ASN A 30 5.63 -11.87 9.17
CA ASN A 30 6.35 -12.93 9.84
C ASN A 30 6.57 -12.50 11.30
N THR A 31 5.83 -13.12 12.22
CA THR A 31 5.88 -12.78 13.64
C THR A 31 7.11 -13.35 14.33
N ASP A 32 7.72 -14.42 13.81
CA ASP A 32 8.91 -15.04 14.39
C ASP A 32 10.12 -14.11 14.24
N TYR A 33 10.27 -13.49 13.06
CA TYR A 33 11.33 -12.52 12.79
C TYR A 33 10.91 -11.07 13.03
N GLY A 34 9.63 -10.81 13.34
CA GLY A 34 9.12 -9.45 13.53
C GLY A 34 9.21 -8.59 12.27
N CYS A 35 8.95 -9.18 11.10
CA CYS A 35 9.16 -8.53 9.80
C CYS A 35 7.91 -8.55 8.92
N VAL A 36 7.85 -7.61 7.98
CA VAL A 36 6.79 -7.50 6.98
C VAL A 36 7.38 -7.40 5.58
N SER A 37 6.74 -8.06 4.61
CA SER A 37 7.16 -8.06 3.21
C SER A 37 6.01 -7.69 2.30
N ILE A 38 6.31 -6.98 1.20
CA ILE A 38 5.32 -6.74 0.15
C ILE A 38 5.33 -7.94 -0.79
N PRO A 39 4.18 -8.63 -1.02
CA PRO A 39 4.10 -9.70 -2.00
C PRO A 39 4.61 -9.25 -3.38
N SER A 40 5.42 -10.07 -4.04
CA SER A 40 5.97 -9.80 -5.37
C SER A 40 4.91 -9.40 -6.40
N LYS A 41 3.75 -10.07 -6.37
CA LYS A 41 2.59 -9.75 -7.22
C LYS A 41 2.08 -8.32 -7.05
N ASN A 42 2.17 -7.75 -5.85
CA ASN A 42 1.75 -6.37 -5.58
C ASN A 42 2.78 -5.37 -6.13
N ILE A 43 4.08 -5.68 -6.00
CA ILE A 43 5.16 -4.87 -6.61
C ILE A 43 5.06 -4.89 -8.14
N GLN A 44 4.86 -6.05 -8.75
CA GLN A 44 4.65 -6.18 -10.20
C GLN A 44 3.42 -5.38 -10.67
N LYS A 45 2.31 -5.48 -9.94
CA LYS A 45 1.09 -4.73 -10.23
C LYS A 45 1.31 -3.22 -10.14
N ALA A 46 2.04 -2.74 -9.14
CA ALA A 46 2.41 -1.33 -9.01
C ALA A 46 3.30 -0.88 -10.17
N THR A 47 4.33 -1.67 -10.49
CA THR A 47 5.27 -1.42 -11.61
C THR A 47 4.53 -1.27 -12.93
N ASN A 48 3.65 -2.22 -13.26
CA ASN A 48 2.87 -2.18 -14.51
C ASN A 48 1.98 -0.94 -14.58
N ARG A 49 1.35 -0.56 -13.47
CA ARG A 49 0.47 0.62 -13.43
C ARG A 49 1.24 1.93 -13.55
N VAL A 50 2.38 2.05 -12.88
CA VAL A 50 3.25 3.23 -12.97
C VAL A 50 3.81 3.37 -14.39
N THR A 51 4.33 2.29 -14.98
CA THR A 51 4.84 2.29 -16.36
C THR A 51 3.75 2.67 -17.36
N ARG A 52 2.54 2.13 -17.22
CA ARG A 52 1.40 2.50 -18.09
C ARG A 52 0.97 3.95 -17.93
N LEU A 53 1.02 4.48 -16.71
CA LEU A 53 0.68 5.88 -16.47
C LEU A 53 1.74 6.83 -17.04
N LEU A 54 3.02 6.45 -16.97
CA LEU A 54 4.13 7.20 -17.55
C LEU A 54 4.14 7.14 -19.08
N SER A 55 3.75 6.03 -19.71
CA SER A 55 3.68 5.95 -21.18
C SER A 55 2.52 6.75 -21.78
N SER A 56 1.53 7.11 -20.97
CA SER A 56 0.37 7.88 -21.42
C SER A 56 0.63 9.38 -21.41
N SER A 57 0.15 10.07 -22.45
CA SER A 57 0.23 11.53 -22.59
C SER A 57 -0.85 12.24 -21.74
N THR A 58 -2.03 11.63 -21.63
CA THR A 58 -3.17 12.13 -20.86
C THR A 58 -3.73 11.06 -19.94
N THR A 59 -4.21 11.47 -18.77
CA THR A 59 -4.75 10.52 -17.79
C THR A 59 -6.01 11.06 -17.13
N MET A 60 -6.78 10.14 -16.54
CA MET A 60 -7.96 10.46 -15.74
C MET A 60 -7.62 10.33 -14.25
N LYS A 61 -8.34 11.06 -13.40
CA LYS A 61 -8.23 10.93 -11.94
C LYS A 61 -8.34 9.47 -11.48
N THR A 62 -9.24 8.69 -12.08
CA THR A 62 -9.42 7.27 -11.78
C THR A 62 -8.16 6.43 -12.04
N SER A 63 -7.39 6.73 -13.08
CA SER A 63 -6.13 6.05 -13.39
C SER A 63 -5.05 6.38 -12.36
N ILE A 64 -4.96 7.64 -11.95
CA ILE A 64 -4.04 8.09 -10.89
C ILE A 64 -4.40 7.41 -9.56
N LEU A 65 -5.68 7.40 -9.19
CA LEU A 65 -6.14 6.73 -7.97
C LEU A 65 -5.89 5.22 -8.00
N LYS A 66 -5.96 4.57 -9.16
CA LYS A 66 -5.56 3.15 -9.31
C LYS A 66 -4.07 2.97 -9.06
N VAL A 67 -3.21 3.88 -9.54
CA VAL A 67 -1.77 3.85 -9.28
C VAL A 67 -1.49 4.05 -7.79
N LEU A 68 -2.07 5.08 -7.17
CA LEU A 68 -1.98 5.32 -5.72
C LEU A 68 -2.45 4.08 -4.93
N GLY A 69 -3.59 3.49 -5.29
CA GLY A 69 -4.07 2.28 -4.64
C GLY A 69 -3.07 1.11 -4.68
N SER A 70 -2.29 0.96 -5.76
CA SER A 70 -1.22 -0.05 -5.83
C SER A 70 0.07 0.35 -5.12
N LEU A 71 0.37 1.64 -5.00
CA LEU A 71 1.57 2.16 -4.32
C LEU A 71 1.40 2.23 -2.80
N ARG A 72 0.17 2.12 -2.29
CA ARG A 72 -0.12 2.24 -0.84
C ARG A 72 0.79 1.35 0.02
N HIS A 73 1.00 0.10 -0.37
CA HIS A 73 1.85 -0.82 0.39
C HIS A 73 3.32 -0.37 0.42
N VAL A 74 3.82 0.17 -0.69
CA VAL A 74 5.18 0.71 -0.79
C VAL A 74 5.34 1.95 0.11
N ALA A 75 4.34 2.84 0.08
CA ALA A 75 4.30 4.03 0.92
C ALA A 75 4.20 3.70 2.43
N SER A 76 3.48 2.65 2.79
CA SER A 76 3.43 2.18 4.19
C SER A 76 4.77 1.65 4.68
N CYS A 77 5.55 1.04 3.78
CA CYS A 77 6.79 0.34 4.09
C CYS A 77 8.06 1.21 3.94
N SER A 78 7.94 2.46 3.50
CA SER A 78 9.08 3.34 3.23
C SER A 78 8.73 4.80 3.46
N TRP A 79 9.48 5.45 4.36
CA TRP A 79 9.30 6.86 4.71
C TRP A 79 9.44 7.82 3.51
N PRO A 80 10.50 7.72 2.67
CA PRO A 80 10.58 8.52 1.45
C PRO A 80 9.38 8.29 0.54
N ALA A 81 9.00 7.03 0.32
CA ALA A 81 7.86 6.69 -0.53
C ALA A 81 6.55 7.30 -0.02
N ARG A 82 6.37 7.42 1.30
CA ARG A 82 5.20 8.07 1.90
C ARG A 82 5.10 9.55 1.50
N ALA A 83 6.21 10.29 1.49
CA ALA A 83 6.21 11.70 1.11
C ALA A 83 5.80 11.88 -0.37
N PHE A 84 6.43 11.14 -1.30
CA PHE A 84 6.08 11.15 -2.72
C PHE A 84 4.63 10.71 -2.96
N PHE A 85 4.16 9.72 -2.19
CA PHE A 85 2.78 9.26 -2.26
C PHE A 85 1.79 10.36 -1.88
N GLN A 86 2.06 11.08 -0.80
CA GLN A 86 1.22 12.19 -0.33
C GLN A 86 1.16 13.33 -1.34
N GLN A 87 2.27 13.68 -1.98
CA GLN A 87 2.33 14.69 -3.04
C GLN A 87 1.48 14.30 -4.26
N LEU A 88 1.63 13.05 -4.73
CA LEU A 88 0.79 12.51 -5.79
C LEU A 88 -0.70 12.48 -5.41
N GLN A 89 -1.01 12.14 -4.16
CA GLN A 89 -2.39 12.12 -3.66
C GLN A 89 -2.99 13.53 -3.57
N ALA A 90 -2.24 14.52 -3.08
CA ALA A 90 -2.66 15.91 -3.04
C ALA A 90 -2.97 16.43 -4.46
N SER A 91 -2.06 16.14 -5.40
CA SER A 91 -2.26 16.45 -6.82
C SER A 91 -3.48 15.74 -7.41
N ALA A 92 -3.73 14.48 -7.03
CA ALA A 92 -4.91 13.75 -7.47
C ALA A 92 -6.22 14.33 -6.91
N ASN A 93 -6.18 14.88 -5.69
CA ASN A 93 -7.35 15.43 -5.02
C ASN A 93 -7.85 16.72 -5.68
N THR A 94 -6.94 17.58 -6.16
CA THR A 94 -7.28 18.83 -6.86
C THR A 94 -7.83 18.61 -8.27
N LEU A 95 -7.60 17.43 -8.86
CA LEU A 95 -8.13 17.11 -10.19
C LEU A 95 -9.66 16.94 -10.16
N PRO A 96 -10.39 17.45 -11.17
CA PRO A 96 -11.80 17.15 -11.37
C PRO A 96 -12.03 15.64 -11.50
N ARG A 97 -13.24 15.20 -11.15
CA ARG A 97 -13.62 13.78 -11.21
C ARG A 97 -13.57 13.22 -12.64
N PHE A 98 -13.95 14.04 -13.62
CA PHE A 98 -14.05 13.67 -15.03
C PHE A 98 -13.09 14.49 -15.89
N GLY A 99 -12.76 13.95 -17.06
CA GLY A 99 -11.87 14.57 -18.03
C GLY A 99 -10.46 13.99 -18.05
N GLN A 100 -9.82 14.12 -19.20
CA GLN A 100 -8.42 13.78 -19.39
C GLN A 100 -7.54 15.00 -19.13
N ARG A 101 -6.45 14.81 -18.41
CA ARG A 101 -5.49 15.86 -18.05
C ARG A 101 -4.07 15.36 -18.27
N ARG A 102 -3.17 16.27 -18.59
CA ARG A 102 -1.73 15.97 -18.54
C ARG A 102 -1.29 15.94 -17.08
N LEU A 103 -0.46 14.95 -16.73
CA LEU A 103 0.18 14.93 -15.42
C LEU A 103 1.16 16.09 -15.31
N PRO A 104 1.13 16.86 -14.21
CA PRO A 104 2.17 17.85 -13.91
C PRO A 104 3.56 17.21 -13.93
N THR A 105 4.59 17.98 -14.30
CA THR A 105 5.97 17.48 -14.40
C THR A 105 6.44 16.87 -13.08
N ALA A 106 6.20 17.55 -11.96
CA ALA A 106 6.52 17.04 -10.61
C ALA A 106 5.89 15.67 -10.33
N ALA A 107 4.60 15.49 -10.65
CA ALA A 107 3.92 14.20 -10.49
C ALA A 107 4.50 13.11 -11.41
N ARG A 108 5.01 13.46 -12.61
CA ARG A 108 5.72 12.50 -13.47
C ARG A 108 7.08 12.12 -12.90
N ASP A 109 7.78 13.04 -12.27
CA ASP A 109 9.07 12.77 -11.62
C ASP A 109 8.90 11.91 -10.37
N ASP A 110 7.86 12.15 -9.56
CA ASP A 110 7.48 11.26 -8.45
C ASP A 110 7.21 9.84 -8.95
N LEU A 111 6.48 9.70 -10.07
CA LEU A 111 6.21 8.39 -10.68
C LEU A 111 7.47 7.72 -11.24
N ARG A 112 8.44 8.50 -11.76
CA ARG A 112 9.74 7.97 -12.20
C ARG A 112 10.55 7.47 -11.01
N TRP A 113 10.54 8.21 -9.91
CA TRP A 113 11.15 7.78 -8.65
C TRP A 113 10.53 6.47 -8.15
N PHE A 114 9.20 6.38 -8.11
CA PHE A 114 8.51 5.14 -7.76
C PHE A 114 8.87 3.98 -8.68
N ARG A 115 8.96 4.21 -9.99
CA ARG A 115 9.39 3.18 -10.94
C ARG A 115 10.79 2.67 -10.61
N ALA A 116 11.75 3.56 -10.36
CA ALA A 116 13.12 3.19 -9.99
C ALA A 116 13.13 2.33 -8.70
N VAL A 117 12.39 2.75 -7.68
CA VAL A 117 12.26 2.00 -6.41
C VAL A 117 11.62 0.63 -6.61
N LEU A 118 10.58 0.54 -7.45
CA LEU A 118 9.88 -0.72 -7.74
C LEU A 118 10.73 -1.73 -8.53
N HIS A 119 11.79 -1.27 -9.23
CA HIS A 119 12.77 -2.15 -9.87
C HIS A 119 13.71 -2.86 -8.86
N HIS A 120 13.63 -2.50 -7.58
CA HIS A 120 14.39 -3.10 -6.49
C HIS A 120 13.46 -3.82 -5.48
N PRO A 121 12.73 -4.86 -5.90
CA PRO A 121 11.75 -5.56 -5.06
C PRO A 121 12.36 -6.16 -3.79
N GLU A 122 13.65 -6.50 -3.80
CA GLU A 122 14.39 -7.03 -2.67
C GLU A 122 14.38 -6.11 -1.44
N ARG A 123 14.27 -4.79 -1.66
CA ARG A 123 14.18 -3.79 -0.57
C ARG A 123 12.86 -3.84 0.19
N PHE A 124 11.86 -4.54 -0.35
CA PHE A 124 10.54 -4.69 0.26
C PHE A 124 10.32 -6.08 0.90
N ASN A 125 11.40 -6.82 1.09
CA ASN A 125 11.41 -8.09 1.79
C ASN A 125 11.93 -7.88 3.22
N SER A 126 11.24 -8.46 4.19
CA SER A 126 11.68 -8.57 5.58
C SER A 126 11.95 -7.22 6.25
N ILE A 127 11.05 -6.25 6.06
CA ILE A 127 11.12 -4.94 6.70
C ILE A 127 10.78 -5.08 8.19
N PRO A 128 11.63 -4.63 9.12
CA PRO A 128 11.33 -4.72 10.55
C PRO A 128 10.04 -3.99 10.91
N VAL A 129 9.16 -4.65 11.67
CA VAL A 129 7.89 -4.05 12.15
C VAL A 129 8.15 -2.84 13.05
N ALA A 130 9.31 -2.78 13.71
CA ALA A 130 9.73 -1.61 14.51
C ALA A 130 9.68 -0.29 13.71
N LEU A 131 9.98 -0.32 12.40
CA LEU A 131 9.90 0.87 11.54
C LEU A 131 8.48 1.43 11.41
N PHE A 132 7.46 0.62 11.70
CA PHE A 132 6.06 1.04 11.77
C PHE A 132 5.67 1.48 13.18
N ALA A 133 6.26 0.87 14.22
CA ALA A 133 5.98 1.21 15.61
C ALA A 133 6.50 2.62 15.96
N ASP A 134 7.66 3.01 15.43
CA ASP A 134 8.25 4.34 15.63
C ASP A 134 7.49 5.45 14.87
N SER A 135 6.41 5.11 14.18
CA SER A 135 5.67 6.07 13.37
C SER A 135 4.73 6.97 14.16
N SER A 136 4.27 6.52 15.34
CA SER A 136 3.37 7.25 16.24
C SER A 136 3.27 6.53 17.58
N ASP A 137 3.10 7.27 18.68
CA ASP A 137 2.79 6.65 19.97
C ASP A 137 1.47 5.87 19.88
N PRO A 138 1.44 4.60 20.29
CA PRO A 138 0.22 3.80 20.26
C PRO A 138 -0.79 4.37 21.26
N VAL A 139 -1.98 4.73 20.77
CA VAL A 139 -3.11 5.17 21.62
C VAL A 139 -3.73 4.00 22.38
N VAL A 140 -3.55 2.76 21.88
CA VAL A 140 -4.11 1.54 22.47
C VAL A 140 -3.03 0.46 22.49
N HIS A 141 -2.79 -0.09 23.69
CA HIS A 141 -1.90 -1.24 23.88
C HIS A 141 -2.73 -2.52 23.98
N VAL A 142 -2.45 -3.49 23.10
CA VAL A 142 -3.09 -4.81 23.12
C VAL A 142 -2.08 -5.82 23.64
N PHE A 143 -2.37 -6.39 24.82
CA PHE A 143 -1.57 -7.46 25.41
C PHE A 143 -2.13 -8.81 25.01
N MET A 144 -1.36 -9.62 24.29
CA MET A 144 -1.69 -11.04 24.09
C MET A 144 -0.99 -11.87 25.15
N GLY A 145 -1.72 -12.28 26.19
CA GLY A 145 -1.23 -13.25 27.17
C GLY A 145 -1.17 -14.65 26.56
N LYS A 146 -0.08 -15.38 26.82
CA LYS A 146 -0.08 -16.84 26.65
C LYS A 146 -0.90 -17.46 27.78
N ARG A 147 -1.81 -18.38 27.45
CA ARG A 147 -2.35 -19.33 28.42
C ARG A 147 -1.33 -20.42 28.70
#